data_AF-A0A6G3XPX1-F1
#
_entry.id   AF-A0A6G3XPX1-F1
#
_cell.length_a   1.000
_cell.length_b   1.000
_cell.length_c   1.000
_cell.angle_alpha   90.00
_cell.angle_beta   90.00
_cell.angle_gamma   90.00
#
_symmetry.space_group_name_H-M   'P 1'
#
loop_
_entity.id
_entity.type
_entity.pdbx_description
1 polymer ?
#
loop_
_entity_poly.entity_id
_entity_poly.type
_entity_poly.pdbx_seq_one_letter_code
_entity_poly.pdbx_strand_id
1 'polypeptide(L)' 'TGLQLLEAAERAGDGLEGLTLFSTGGAPAPPALVARLTARYGERVEPRNGYGLTETCGGVLAHFGDEYRA' A
#
# COMPACT_ATOMS: atom_id res chain seq x y z
N THR A 1 10.90 4.93 -2.58
CA THR A 1 9.48 4.66 -2.94
C THR A 1 8.93 3.58 -2.03
N GLY A 2 7.61 3.36 -2.00
CA GLY A 2 7.01 2.29 -1.18
C GLY A 2 7.56 0.88 -1.51
N LEU A 3 7.82 0.59 -2.79
CA LEU A 3 8.43 -0.68 -3.22
C LEU A 3 9.83 -0.92 -2.63
N GLN A 4 10.63 0.14 -2.51
CA GLN A 4 11.97 0.06 -1.90
C GLN A 4 11.91 -0.23 -0.39
N LEU A 5 10.86 0.23 0.31
CA LEU A 5 10.65 -0.12 1.72
C LEU A 5 10.32 -1.61 1.88
N LEU A 6 9.44 -2.14 1.02
CA LEU A 6 9.10 -3.57 1.01
C LEU A 6 10.33 -4.43 0.65
N GLU A 7 11.15 -4.01 -0.33
CA GLU A 7 12.44 -4.66 -0.64
C GLU A 7 13.43 -4.61 0.52
N ALA A 8 13.44 -3.54 1.31
CA ALA A 8 14.31 -3.44 2.47
C ALA A 8 13.87 -4.41 3.58
N ALA A 9 12.58 -4.49 3.87
CA ALA A 9 12.03 -5.45 4.84
C ALA A 9 12.32 -6.90 4.42
N GLU A 10 12.13 -7.21 3.13
CA GLU A 10 12.44 -8.53 2.57
C GLU A 10 13.92 -8.90 2.72
N ARG A 11 14.83 -7.96 2.39
CA ARG A 11 16.28 -8.16 2.58
C ARG A 11 16.69 -8.31 4.04
N ALA A 12 15.97 -7.66 4.95
CA ALA A 12 16.19 -7.77 6.39
C ALA A 12 15.60 -9.06 6.99
N GLY A 13 14.81 -9.83 6.24
CA GLY A 13 14.07 -10.97 6.76
C GLY A 13 12.92 -10.58 7.70
N ASP A 14 12.49 -9.31 7.66
CA ASP A 14 11.42 -8.77 8.52
C ASP A 14 10.05 -9.09 7.92
N GLY A 15 9.21 -9.81 8.68
CA GLY A 15 7.86 -10.21 8.29
C GLY A 15 6.82 -9.10 8.43
N LEU A 16 7.18 -7.96 9.02
CA LEU A 16 6.31 -6.83 9.32
C LEU A 16 5.03 -7.30 10.03
N GLU A 17 5.17 -8.07 11.09
CA GLU A 17 4.08 -8.81 11.74
C GLU A 17 2.94 -7.89 12.22
N GLY A 18 3.28 -6.67 12.64
CA GLY A 18 2.32 -5.66 13.07
C GLY A 18 1.71 -4.81 11.95
N LEU A 19 2.16 -4.96 10.70
CA LEU A 19 1.65 -4.17 9.60
C LEU A 19 0.28 -4.69 9.14
N THR A 20 -0.69 -3.77 9.05
CA THR A 20 -2.07 -4.06 8.63
C THR A 20 -2.55 -3.20 7.45
N LEU A 21 -1.89 -2.07 7.18
CA LEU A 21 -2.27 -1.12 6.12
C LEU A 21 -1.02 -0.55 5.47
N PHE A 22 -0.97 -0.56 4.14
CA PHE A 22 0.02 0.16 3.36
C PHE A 22 -0.68 1.18 2.46
N SER A 23 -0.63 2.45 2.83
CA SER A 23 -1.32 3.53 2.11
C SER A 23 -0.36 4.35 1.26
N THR A 24 -0.72 4.58 0.00
CA THR A 24 -0.07 5.55 -0.90
C THR A 24 -1.02 6.70 -1.23
N GLY A 25 -0.49 7.76 -1.82
CA GLY A 25 -1.28 8.88 -2.34
C GLY A 25 -0.40 9.98 -2.92
N GLY A 26 -1.01 10.98 -3.54
CA GLY A 26 -0.32 12.12 -4.16
C GLY A 26 0.36 11.82 -5.51
N ALA A 27 0.45 10.55 -5.89
CA ALA A 27 0.87 10.07 -7.20
C ALA A 27 0.15 8.75 -7.53
N PRO A 28 0.08 8.34 -8.81
CA PRO A 28 -0.46 7.04 -9.18
C PRO A 28 0.23 5.90 -8.43
N ALA A 29 -0.55 5.02 -7.79
CA ALA A 29 -0.01 3.83 -7.14
C ALA A 29 0.51 2.84 -8.19
N PRO A 30 1.76 2.35 -8.09
CA PRO A 30 2.25 1.31 -8.99
C PRO A 30 1.46 0.01 -8.79
N PRO A 31 0.93 -0.64 -9.85
CA PRO A 31 0.20 -1.91 -9.73
C PRO A 31 1.02 -3.02 -9.06
N ALA A 32 2.34 -3.02 -9.29
CA ALA A 32 3.28 -3.95 -8.66
C ALA A 32 3.31 -3.85 -7.12
N LEU A 33 2.90 -2.72 -6.54
CA LEU A 33 2.80 -2.54 -5.09
C LEU A 33 1.66 -3.38 -4.51
N VAL A 34 0.47 -3.32 -5.12
CA VAL A 34 -0.70 -4.12 -4.73
C VAL A 34 -0.39 -5.61 -4.91
N ALA A 35 0.21 -5.98 -6.04
CA ALA A 35 0.58 -7.36 -6.33
C ALA A 35 1.59 -7.93 -5.31
N ARG A 36 2.66 -7.19 -4.96
CA ARG A 36 3.63 -7.63 -3.94
C ARG A 36 3.03 -7.77 -2.57
N LEU A 37 2.22 -6.79 -2.13
CA LEU A 37 1.58 -6.84 -0.82
C LEU A 37 0.67 -8.07 -0.70
N THR A 38 -0.16 -8.30 -1.71
CA THR A 38 -1.07 -9.46 -1.77
C THR A 38 -0.29 -10.79 -1.78
N ALA A 39 0.75 -10.90 -2.62
CA ALA A 39 1.54 -12.12 -2.71
C ALA A 39 2.31 -12.45 -1.42
N ARG A 40 2.84 -11.44 -0.71
CA ARG A 40 3.71 -11.66 0.45
C ARG A 40 2.97 -11.74 1.78
N TYR A 41 1.90 -10.96 1.93
CA TYR A 41 1.19 -10.76 3.20
C TYR A 41 -0.28 -11.20 3.14
N GLY A 42 -0.79 -11.63 1.98
CA GLY A 42 -2.18 -12.01 1.81
C GLY A 42 -3.13 -10.86 2.13
N GLU A 43 -4.21 -11.18 2.83
CA GLU A 43 -5.22 -10.20 3.26
C GLU A 43 -4.80 -9.37 4.47
N ARG A 44 -3.71 -9.76 5.17
CA ARG A 44 -3.30 -9.09 6.43
C ARG A 44 -2.94 -7.63 6.22
N VAL A 45 -2.29 -7.30 5.11
CA VAL A 45 -1.90 -5.93 4.78
C VAL A 45 -2.85 -5.40 3.71
N GLU A 46 -3.71 -4.47 4.08
CA GLU A 46 -4.61 -3.78 3.15
C GLU A 46 -3.82 -2.81 2.27
N PRO A 47 -3.77 -3.01 0.94
CA PRO A 47 -3.26 -1.99 0.04
C PRO A 47 -4.32 -0.89 -0.09
N ARG A 48 -3.89 0.38 0.06
CA ARG A 48 -4.78 1.54 -0.10
C ARG A 48 -4.13 2.60 -0.96
N ASN A 49 -4.86 3.14 -1.93
CA ASN A 49 -4.46 4.33 -2.66
C ASN A 49 -5.41 5.49 -2.38
N GLY A 50 -4.93 6.50 -1.69
CA GLY A 50 -5.65 7.72 -1.34
C GLY A 50 -5.43 8.84 -2.36
N TYR A 51 -6.49 9.58 -2.64
CA TYR A 51 -6.46 10.84 -3.35
C TYR A 51 -6.93 11.96 -2.42
N GLY A 52 -6.22 13.09 -2.43
CA GLY A 52 -6.57 14.26 -1.64
C GLY A 52 -5.80 15.48 -2.10
N LEU A 53 -6.40 16.66 -1.96
CA LEU A 53 -5.77 17.94 -2.26
C LEU A 53 -5.24 18.58 -0.98
N THR A 54 -4.20 19.38 -1.11
CA THR A 54 -3.68 20.18 0.00
C THR A 54 -4.73 21.16 0.54
N GLU A 55 -5.53 21.72 -0.36
CA GLU A 55 -6.60 22.71 -0.12
C GLU A 55 -7.79 22.11 0.64
N THR A 56 -7.93 20.79 0.65
CA THR A 56 -8.98 20.06 1.38
C THR A 56 -8.45 19.37 2.63
N CYS A 57 -7.28 19.78 3.12
CA CYS A 57 -6.59 19.16 4.26
C CYS A 57 -6.31 17.64 4.05
N GLY A 58 -6.08 17.22 2.81
CA GLY A 58 -5.74 15.84 2.49
C GLY A 58 -6.92 15.01 1.97
N GLY A 59 -6.99 13.75 2.45
CA GLY A 59 -7.74 12.64 1.84
C GLY A 59 -9.21 12.95 1.51
N VAL A 60 -9.55 12.88 0.23
CA VAL A 60 -10.89 13.03 -0.34
C VAL A 60 -11.49 11.67 -0.70
N LEU A 61 -10.68 10.76 -1.25
CA LEU A 61 -11.10 9.43 -1.67
C LEU A 61 -10.01 8.40 -1.38
N ALA A 62 -10.38 7.13 -1.22
CA ALA A 62 -9.43 6.02 -1.16
C ALA A 62 -9.98 4.79 -1.88
N HIS A 63 -9.11 4.10 -2.62
CA HIS A 63 -9.38 2.79 -3.22
C HIS A 63 -8.73 1.71 -2.37
N PHE A 64 -9.51 0.70 -1.98
CA PHE A 64 -9.11 -0.44 -1.15
C PHE A 64 -10.16 -1.56 -1.30
N GLY A 65 -9.94 -2.72 -0.65
CA GLY A 65 -10.80 -3.89 -0.76
C GLY A 65 -10.45 -4.84 -1.92
N ASP A 66 -11.25 -5.89 -2.06
CA ASP A 66 -10.92 -7.03 -2.93
C ASP A 66 -10.88 -6.67 -4.42
N GLU A 67 -11.80 -5.80 -4.87
CA GLU A 67 -11.80 -5.29 -6.23
C GLU A 67 -10.57 -4.44 -6.55
N TYR A 68 -9.98 -3.79 -5.54
CA TYR A 68 -8.74 -3.04 -5.71
C TYR A 68 -7.49 -3.96 -5.78
N ARG A 69 -7.61 -5.20 -5.27
CA ARG A 69 -6.55 -6.22 -5.36
C ARG A 69 -6.55 -6.97 -6.70
N ALA A 70 -7.71 -7.04 -7.37
CA ALA A 70 -7.92 -7.74 -8.63
C ALA A 70 -7.19 -7.08 -9.81
#